data_AF-A0A1R1AWT1-F1
#
_entry.id   AF-A0A1R1AWT1-F1
#
_cell.length_a   1.000
_cell.length_b   1.000
_cell.length_c   1.000
_cell.angle_alpha   90.00
_cell.angle_beta   90.00
_cell.angle_gamma   90.00
#
_symmetry.space_group_name_H-M   'P 1'
#
loop_
_entity.id
_entity.type
_entity.pdbx_description
1 polymer ?
#
loop_
_entity_poly.entity_id
_entity_poly.type
_entity_poly.pdbx_seq_one_letter_code
_entity_poly.pdbx_strand_id
1 'polypeptide(L)'
;MKRLSVIQKPLHKGKASSEQGSMVVEAALVLPMFMFFVIFLIYIVQMTLISTALQSTVSDSVKTVAAHMYPVSLAVQANADGSGTGEGSPSTSHWEIPKLSLSDWVSNYSDSLPSPVNEWITQAVASGEEPLQQLKNQTVEAVLDPVVKPMLKPFMPDNLLDYDRIHVSNVHIPNLKSGASPYFGIEVNYALPIRVPFLNKRIVLQAKAQERLWIGDTGEGGTGSGDGSGTNGAIELLEKPNPAVASKQAKVKVKVEPGSSAQLSVYYKSGQSTAKYLGWETADGNGYIEWEWNVGFNTTPGTWLFVVETADGQRIEVPFTVVARSGS
;
A
#
# COMPACT_ATOMS: atom_id res chain seq x y z
N MET A 1 107.44 2.36 22.88
CA MET A 1 106.18 3.11 22.65
C MET A 1 105.42 2.46 21.50
N LYS A 2 104.34 1.71 21.79
CA LYS A 2 103.32 1.28 20.82
C LYS A 2 102.01 1.12 21.60
N ARG A 3 101.09 2.08 21.44
CA ARG A 3 99.71 1.95 21.94
C ARG A 3 98.91 1.23 20.86
N LEU A 4 98.41 0.04 21.17
CA LEU A 4 97.38 -0.63 20.38
C LEU A 4 96.02 -0.26 20.97
N SER A 5 95.23 0.44 20.18
CA SER A 5 93.85 0.81 20.43
C SER A 5 92.95 -0.43 20.31
N VAL A 6 92.36 -0.87 21.42
CA VAL A 6 91.27 -1.85 21.40
C VAL A 6 89.96 -1.09 21.41
N ILE A 7 89.30 -1.05 20.25
CA ILE A 7 87.94 -0.54 20.08
C ILE A 7 86.98 -1.61 20.64
N GLN A 8 86.34 -1.31 21.77
CA GLN A 8 85.18 -2.08 22.24
C GLN A 8 83.94 -1.65 21.43
N LYS A 9 83.41 -2.57 20.62
CA LYS A 9 82.08 -2.45 20.01
C LYS A 9 81.02 -2.80 21.06
N PRO A 10 79.97 -1.99 21.27
CA PRO A 10 78.90 -2.36 22.17
C PRO A 10 78.01 -3.44 21.52
N LEU A 11 77.63 -4.44 22.31
CA LEU A 11 76.67 -5.47 21.94
C LEU A 11 75.29 -4.79 21.74
N HIS A 12 74.79 -4.75 20.50
CA HIS A 12 73.41 -4.35 20.23
C HIS A 12 72.47 -5.41 20.84
N LYS A 13 71.90 -5.08 21.99
CA LYS A 13 70.80 -5.84 22.59
C LYS A 13 69.55 -5.58 21.74
N GLY A 14 69.26 -6.51 20.82
CA GLY A 14 68.06 -6.48 19.99
C GLY A 14 66.82 -6.41 20.87
N LYS A 15 66.04 -5.34 20.71
CA LYS A 15 64.76 -5.12 21.38
C LYS A 15 63.77 -6.12 20.75
N ALA A 16 63.45 -7.20 21.46
CA ALA A 16 62.42 -8.13 21.02
C ALA A 16 61.08 -7.38 21.01
N SER A 17 60.58 -7.09 19.81
CA SER A 17 59.25 -6.52 19.56
C SER A 17 58.21 -7.53 20.06
N SER A 18 57.37 -7.11 21.01
CA SER A 18 56.29 -7.92 21.59
C SER A 18 55.10 -7.96 20.63
N GLU A 19 55.22 -8.66 19.51
CA GLU A 19 54.14 -8.76 18.50
C GLU A 19 53.06 -9.80 18.85
N GLN A 20 53.34 -10.67 19.82
CA GLN A 20 52.45 -11.75 20.22
C GLN A 20 51.14 -11.28 20.87
N GLY A 21 51.07 -10.03 21.37
CA GLY A 21 49.83 -9.44 21.89
C GLY A 21 48.90 -8.88 20.81
N SER A 22 49.44 -8.46 19.65
CA SER A 22 48.65 -7.83 18.57
C SER A 22 47.68 -8.82 17.93
N MET A 23 48.16 -10.04 17.67
CA MET A 23 47.35 -11.09 17.02
C MET A 23 46.12 -11.49 17.86
N VAL A 24 46.25 -11.48 19.19
CA VAL A 24 45.13 -11.79 20.10
C VAL A 24 44.10 -10.66 20.11
N VAL A 25 44.56 -9.40 20.09
CA VAL A 25 43.66 -8.22 20.07
C VAL A 25 42.95 -8.10 18.72
N GLU A 26 43.65 -8.34 17.62
CA GLU A 26 43.07 -8.36 16.27
C GLU A 26 42.04 -9.50 16.16
N ALA A 27 42.35 -10.72 16.61
CA ALA A 27 41.39 -11.82 16.60
C ALA A 27 40.18 -11.56 17.51
N ALA A 28 40.38 -10.93 18.67
CA ALA A 28 39.30 -10.56 19.59
C ALA A 28 38.37 -9.48 19.05
N LEU A 29 38.81 -8.65 18.11
CA LEU A 29 37.98 -7.65 17.44
C LEU A 29 37.32 -8.19 16.17
N VAL A 30 38.05 -9.01 15.40
CA VAL A 30 37.56 -9.59 14.14
C VAL A 30 36.45 -10.62 14.39
N LEU A 31 36.56 -11.46 15.42
CA LEU A 31 35.57 -12.53 15.67
C LEU A 31 34.16 -11.99 15.99
N PRO A 32 33.97 -11.00 16.89
CA PRO A 32 32.68 -10.35 17.10
C PRO A 32 32.16 -9.65 15.83
N MET A 33 33.03 -8.98 15.07
CA MET A 33 32.64 -8.32 13.82
C MET A 33 32.12 -9.33 12.78
N PHE A 34 32.81 -10.46 12.64
CA PHE A 34 32.37 -11.56 11.78
C PHE A 34 31.04 -12.16 12.26
N MET A 35 30.87 -12.36 13.56
CA MET A 35 29.60 -12.81 14.14
C MET A 35 28.46 -11.82 13.83
N PHE A 36 28.69 -10.52 13.93
CA PHE A 36 27.70 -9.50 13.56
C PHE A 36 27.34 -9.57 12.08
N PHE A 37 28.33 -9.77 11.21
CA PHE A 37 28.09 -9.93 9.78
C PHE A 37 27.22 -11.17 9.49
N VAL A 38 27.50 -12.31 10.14
CA VAL A 38 26.69 -13.53 9.98
C VAL A 38 25.27 -13.32 10.52
N ILE A 39 25.10 -12.73 11.70
CA ILE A 39 23.77 -12.42 12.27
C ILE A 39 23.01 -11.45 11.36
N PHE A 40 23.68 -10.44 10.81
CA PHE A 40 23.10 -9.49 9.87
C PHE A 40 22.61 -10.18 8.59
N LEU A 41 23.38 -11.12 8.05
CA LEU A 41 22.97 -11.90 6.87
C LEU A 41 21.76 -12.79 7.18
N ILE A 42 21.76 -13.47 8.33
CA ILE A 42 20.59 -14.24 8.80
C ILE A 42 19.38 -13.33 8.94
N TYR A 43 19.54 -12.11 9.46
CA TYR A 43 18.47 -11.15 9.62
C TYR A 43 17.86 -10.72 8.28
N ILE A 44 18.69 -10.44 7.27
CA ILE A 44 18.21 -10.12 5.93
C ILE A 44 17.37 -11.27 5.38
N VAL A 45 17.86 -12.52 5.48
CA VAL A 45 17.13 -13.69 4.99
C VAL A 45 15.81 -13.89 5.74
N GLN A 46 15.79 -13.75 7.06
CA GLN A 46 14.55 -13.86 7.83
C GLN A 46 13.56 -12.74 7.48
N MET A 47 14.03 -11.52 7.31
CA MET A 47 13.19 -10.38 6.92
C MET A 47 12.56 -10.59 5.54
N THR A 48 13.31 -11.10 4.57
CA THR A 48 12.76 -11.36 3.22
C THR A 48 11.74 -12.49 3.23
N LEU A 49 11.98 -13.56 3.99
CA LEU A 49 11.01 -14.66 4.15
C LEU A 49 9.69 -14.17 4.76
N ILE A 50 9.76 -13.42 5.87
CA ILE A 50 8.58 -12.86 6.54
C ILE A 50 7.86 -11.86 5.64
N SER A 51 8.60 -10.96 4.97
CA SER A 51 8.01 -9.97 4.06
C SER A 51 7.30 -10.63 2.88
N THR A 52 7.85 -11.71 2.34
CA THR A 52 7.25 -12.45 1.21
C THR A 52 5.99 -13.19 1.68
N ALA A 53 6.05 -13.87 2.82
CA ALA A 53 4.92 -14.55 3.42
C ALA A 53 3.77 -13.56 3.70
N LEU A 54 4.08 -12.40 4.29
CA LEU A 54 3.09 -11.37 4.60
C LEU A 54 2.41 -10.87 3.32
N GLN A 55 3.19 -10.57 2.27
CA GLN A 55 2.65 -10.10 1.00
C GLN A 55 1.77 -11.16 0.31
N SER A 56 2.15 -12.45 0.34
CA SER A 56 1.32 -13.53 -0.23
C SER A 56 0.02 -13.71 0.54
N THR A 57 0.08 -13.73 1.88
CA THR A 57 -1.11 -13.87 2.73
C THR A 57 -2.11 -12.76 2.46
N VAL A 58 -1.65 -11.50 2.39
CA VAL A 58 -2.53 -10.35 2.13
C VAL A 58 -3.11 -10.42 0.72
N SER A 59 -2.28 -10.74 -0.29
CA SER A 59 -2.71 -10.89 -1.68
C SER A 59 -3.79 -11.96 -1.85
N ASP A 60 -3.58 -13.14 -1.29
CA ASP A 60 -4.50 -14.27 -1.44
C ASP A 60 -5.81 -14.06 -0.65
N SER A 61 -5.74 -13.33 0.46
CA SER A 61 -6.92 -12.91 1.21
C SER A 61 -7.80 -11.97 0.38
N VAL A 62 -7.21 -10.89 -0.15
CA VAL A 62 -7.92 -9.89 -0.97
C VAL A 62 -8.54 -10.54 -2.22
N LYS A 63 -7.83 -11.47 -2.88
CA LYS A 63 -8.39 -12.24 -4.02
C LYS A 63 -9.59 -13.09 -3.63
N THR A 64 -9.50 -13.78 -2.50
CA THR A 64 -10.60 -14.61 -2.00
C THR A 64 -11.81 -13.76 -1.67
N VAL A 65 -11.62 -12.59 -1.07
CA VAL A 65 -12.70 -11.62 -0.84
C VAL A 65 -13.31 -11.21 -2.18
N ALA A 66 -12.48 -10.74 -3.10
CA ALA A 66 -12.91 -10.20 -4.38
C ALA A 66 -13.74 -11.20 -5.20
N ALA A 67 -13.35 -12.48 -5.17
CA ALA A 67 -14.07 -13.56 -5.86
C ALA A 67 -15.46 -13.83 -5.29
N HIS A 68 -15.66 -13.66 -3.97
CA HIS A 68 -16.93 -13.96 -3.29
C HIS A 68 -17.81 -12.73 -3.04
N MET A 69 -17.46 -11.56 -3.58
CA MET A 69 -18.27 -10.33 -3.38
C MET A 69 -19.51 -10.23 -4.28
N TYR A 70 -19.59 -10.99 -5.37
CA TYR A 70 -20.71 -10.91 -6.31
C TYR A 70 -22.10 -11.20 -5.71
N PRO A 71 -22.27 -12.24 -4.88
CA PRO A 71 -23.57 -12.49 -4.28
C PRO A 71 -23.99 -11.39 -3.29
N VAL A 72 -23.02 -10.76 -2.62
CA VAL A 72 -23.28 -9.61 -1.73
C VAL A 72 -23.77 -8.42 -2.53
N SER A 73 -23.15 -8.10 -3.67
CA SER A 73 -23.60 -6.97 -4.49
C SER A 73 -25.02 -7.19 -5.03
N LEU A 74 -25.38 -8.42 -5.39
CA LEU A 74 -26.77 -8.76 -5.75
C LEU A 74 -27.75 -8.58 -4.58
N ALA A 75 -27.34 -8.91 -3.34
CA ALA A 75 -28.17 -8.71 -2.14
C ALA A 75 -28.45 -7.24 -1.85
N VAL A 76 -27.42 -6.41 -1.98
CA VAL A 76 -27.54 -4.96 -1.80
C VAL A 76 -28.42 -4.35 -2.89
N GLN A 77 -28.25 -4.78 -4.14
CA GLN A 77 -29.05 -4.28 -5.27
C GLN A 77 -30.52 -4.70 -5.17
N ALA A 78 -30.81 -5.96 -4.82
CA ALA A 78 -32.17 -6.45 -4.65
C ALA A 78 -32.95 -5.69 -3.55
N ASN A 79 -32.26 -5.29 -2.47
CA ASN A 79 -32.87 -4.46 -1.42
C ASN A 79 -33.00 -2.98 -1.84
N ALA A 80 -32.04 -2.45 -2.60
CA ALA A 80 -32.12 -1.09 -3.14
C ALA A 80 -33.33 -0.94 -4.09
N ASP A 81 -33.53 -1.91 -4.98
CA ASP A 81 -34.66 -1.95 -5.92
C ASP A 81 -35.99 -2.30 -5.23
N GLY A 82 -35.95 -3.00 -4.09
CA GLY A 82 -37.12 -3.32 -3.26
C GLY A 82 -37.72 -2.15 -2.48
N SER A 83 -37.08 -0.98 -2.49
CA SER A 83 -37.61 0.26 -1.89
C SER A 83 -38.49 1.09 -2.83
N GLY A 84 -38.61 0.68 -4.11
CA GLY A 84 -39.50 1.27 -5.07
C GLY A 84 -40.67 0.34 -5.40
N THR A 85 -41.89 0.78 -5.12
CA THR A 85 -43.09 0.32 -5.84
C THR A 85 -42.93 0.68 -7.32
N GLY A 86 -42.20 -0.14 -8.07
CA GLY A 86 -42.05 -0.06 -9.51
C GLY A 86 -42.94 -1.08 -10.17
N GLU A 87 -44.09 -0.62 -10.66
CA GLU A 87 -44.99 -1.39 -11.52
C GLU A 87 -44.20 -2.05 -12.66
N GLY A 88 -44.24 -3.38 -12.68
CA GLY A 88 -43.63 -4.17 -13.73
C GLY A 88 -44.28 -3.89 -15.08
N SER A 89 -43.46 -3.49 -16.06
CA SER A 89 -43.84 -3.57 -17.47
C SER A 89 -43.87 -5.05 -17.86
N PRO A 90 -44.99 -5.62 -18.33
CA PRO A 90 -45.13 -7.05 -18.54
C PRO A 90 -44.41 -7.46 -19.81
N SER A 91 -43.19 -7.98 -19.68
CA SER A 91 -42.48 -8.57 -20.82
C SER A 91 -42.98 -10.01 -21.00
N THR A 92 -43.80 -10.20 -22.03
CA THR A 92 -44.29 -11.49 -22.51
C THR A 92 -43.14 -12.35 -23.01
N SER A 93 -42.64 -13.26 -22.17
CA SER A 93 -41.78 -14.37 -22.60
C SER A 93 -41.93 -15.52 -21.62
N HIS A 94 -42.51 -16.62 -22.11
CA HIS A 94 -42.96 -17.83 -21.41
C HIS A 94 -41.83 -18.71 -20.79
N TRP A 95 -40.68 -18.12 -20.48
CA TRP A 95 -39.59 -18.79 -19.78
C TRP A 95 -39.16 -17.92 -18.62
N GLU A 96 -39.98 -17.88 -17.57
CA GLU A 96 -39.55 -17.39 -16.27
C GLU A 96 -38.59 -18.43 -15.69
N ILE A 97 -37.30 -18.23 -15.95
CA ILE A 97 -36.24 -18.86 -15.17
C ILE A 97 -36.60 -18.60 -13.71
N PRO A 98 -36.81 -19.63 -12.86
CA PRO A 98 -37.07 -19.42 -11.45
C PRO A 98 -35.91 -18.61 -10.90
N LYS A 99 -36.14 -17.32 -10.66
CA LYS A 99 -35.21 -16.46 -9.96
C LYS A 99 -35.22 -17.04 -8.55
N LEU A 100 -34.27 -17.93 -8.23
CA LEU A 100 -34.07 -18.38 -6.86
C LEU A 100 -34.10 -17.12 -6.01
N SER A 101 -35.06 -17.05 -5.07
CA SER A 101 -35.12 -15.88 -4.21
C SER A 101 -33.76 -15.80 -3.52
N LEU A 102 -33.15 -14.63 -3.52
CA LEU A 102 -31.79 -14.50 -3.00
C LEU A 102 -31.72 -14.98 -1.55
N SER A 103 -32.82 -14.83 -0.80
CA SER A 103 -33.05 -15.43 0.52
C SER A 103 -32.93 -16.96 0.55
N ASP A 104 -33.56 -17.68 -0.39
CA ASP A 104 -33.48 -19.15 -0.46
C ASP A 104 -32.08 -19.62 -0.88
N TRP A 105 -31.39 -18.83 -1.70
CA TRP A 105 -29.99 -19.12 -2.04
C TRP A 105 -29.09 -18.91 -0.82
N VAL A 106 -29.22 -17.77 -0.12
CA VAL A 106 -28.42 -17.47 1.07
C VAL A 106 -28.64 -18.52 2.16
N SER A 107 -29.87 -18.95 2.43
CA SER A 107 -30.12 -19.96 3.47
C SER A 107 -29.49 -21.32 3.17
N ASN A 108 -29.33 -21.68 1.89
CA ASN A 108 -28.78 -22.98 1.48
C ASN A 108 -27.28 -22.96 1.23
N TYR A 109 -26.70 -21.80 0.89
CA TYR A 109 -25.31 -21.69 0.45
C TYR A 109 -24.42 -20.82 1.35
N SER A 110 -24.98 -20.00 2.26
CA SER A 110 -24.17 -19.15 3.15
C SER A 110 -23.24 -19.95 4.07
N ASP A 111 -23.66 -21.12 4.54
CA ASP A 111 -22.86 -21.99 5.41
C ASP A 111 -21.63 -22.59 4.70
N SER A 112 -21.63 -22.62 3.37
CA SER A 112 -20.51 -23.13 2.56
C SER A 112 -19.45 -22.07 2.27
N LEU A 113 -19.73 -20.81 2.59
CA LEU A 113 -18.83 -19.70 2.32
C LEU A 113 -17.86 -19.48 3.49
N PRO A 114 -16.60 -19.13 3.20
CA PRO A 114 -15.63 -18.83 4.24
C PRO A 114 -16.06 -17.61 5.05
N SER A 115 -15.94 -17.70 6.38
CA SER A 115 -16.04 -16.52 7.25
C SER A 115 -14.94 -15.51 6.89
N PRO A 116 -15.23 -14.19 6.90
CA PRO A 116 -16.46 -13.48 7.28
C PRO A 116 -17.47 -13.22 6.12
N VAL A 117 -17.26 -13.78 4.93
CA VAL A 117 -18.11 -13.46 3.76
C VAL A 117 -19.55 -13.95 3.97
N ASN A 118 -19.72 -15.09 4.64
CA ASN A 118 -21.03 -15.59 5.04
C ASN A 118 -21.82 -14.57 5.88
N GLU A 119 -21.17 -13.97 6.89
CA GLU A 119 -21.77 -12.95 7.76
C GLU A 119 -22.15 -11.70 6.97
N TRP A 120 -21.26 -11.24 6.08
CA TRP A 120 -21.52 -10.09 5.21
C TRP A 120 -22.74 -10.30 4.32
N ILE A 121 -22.92 -11.49 3.75
CA ILE A 121 -24.10 -11.81 2.93
C ILE A 121 -25.37 -11.78 3.79
N THR A 122 -25.36 -12.43 4.96
CA THR A 122 -26.53 -12.41 5.86
C THR A 122 -26.90 -11.00 6.28
N GLN A 123 -25.89 -10.15 6.55
CA GLN A 123 -26.09 -8.77 6.92
C GLN A 123 -26.59 -7.93 5.76
N ALA A 124 -26.05 -8.10 4.55
CA ALA A 124 -26.50 -7.39 3.35
C ALA A 124 -27.97 -7.71 3.02
N VAL A 125 -28.39 -8.96 3.20
CA VAL A 125 -29.80 -9.36 3.03
C VAL A 125 -30.70 -8.74 4.12
N ALA A 126 -30.25 -8.74 5.38
CA ALA A 126 -31.07 -8.28 6.50
C ALA A 126 -31.17 -6.75 6.61
N SER A 127 -30.08 -6.04 6.32
CA SER A 127 -29.96 -4.59 6.50
C SER A 127 -30.08 -3.79 5.21
N GLY A 128 -29.87 -4.41 4.03
CA GLY A 128 -29.79 -3.71 2.75
C GLY A 128 -28.58 -2.76 2.63
N GLU A 129 -27.70 -2.74 3.63
CA GLU A 129 -26.48 -1.93 3.65
C GLU A 129 -25.28 -2.74 3.15
N GLU A 130 -24.30 -2.04 2.59
CA GLU A 130 -23.01 -2.64 2.21
C GLU A 130 -22.20 -2.92 3.48
N PRO A 131 -21.86 -4.19 3.79
CA PRO A 131 -21.09 -4.53 5.00
C PRO A 131 -19.74 -3.82 5.04
N LEU A 132 -19.14 -3.57 3.88
CA LEU A 132 -17.87 -2.86 3.76
C LEU A 132 -18.01 -1.36 4.12
N GLN A 133 -19.17 -0.74 3.88
CA GLN A 133 -19.37 0.68 4.16
C GLN A 133 -19.40 0.97 5.68
N GLN A 134 -19.87 0.01 6.48
CA GLN A 134 -19.79 0.08 7.94
C GLN A 134 -18.34 0.04 8.43
N LEU A 135 -17.48 -0.77 7.77
CA LEU A 135 -16.06 -0.85 8.08
C LEU A 135 -15.33 0.45 7.72
N LYS A 136 -15.73 1.15 6.66
CA LYS A 136 -15.19 2.48 6.29
C LYS A 136 -15.45 3.53 7.37
N ASN A 137 -16.64 3.51 7.96
CA ASN A 137 -17.03 4.46 9.00
C ASN A 137 -16.40 4.15 10.38
N GLN A 138 -15.80 2.97 10.53
CA GLN A 138 -15.16 2.49 11.75
C GLN A 138 -13.63 2.58 11.62
N THR A 139 -13.10 3.80 11.62
CA THR A 139 -11.70 4.15 11.32
C THR A 139 -10.67 3.77 12.41
N VAL A 140 -10.97 2.80 13.27
CA VAL A 140 -10.11 2.43 14.42
C VAL A 140 -9.49 1.06 14.18
N GLU A 141 -8.15 0.95 14.24
CA GLU A 141 -7.38 -0.29 14.08
C GLU A 141 -7.93 -1.47 14.92
N ALA A 142 -8.43 -1.17 16.12
CA ALA A 142 -9.05 -2.14 17.04
C ALA A 142 -10.35 -2.78 16.53
N VAL A 143 -11.04 -2.15 15.57
CA VAL A 143 -12.26 -2.66 14.93
C VAL A 143 -11.96 -3.36 13.60
N LEU A 144 -10.87 -2.97 12.92
CA LEU A 144 -10.42 -3.62 11.68
C LEU A 144 -9.80 -5.00 11.93
N ASP A 145 -9.05 -5.14 13.02
CA ASP A 145 -8.39 -6.38 13.42
C ASP A 145 -9.35 -7.60 13.51
N PRO A 146 -10.47 -7.56 14.25
CA PRO A 146 -11.35 -8.73 14.39
C PRO A 146 -12.07 -9.13 13.09
N VAL A 147 -12.24 -8.22 12.13
CA VAL A 147 -12.94 -8.49 10.88
C VAL A 147 -11.99 -9.01 9.80
N VAL A 148 -10.80 -8.40 9.70
CA VAL A 148 -9.85 -8.68 8.61
C VAL A 148 -8.86 -9.78 8.99
N LYS A 149 -8.43 -9.88 10.26
CA LYS A 149 -7.46 -10.92 10.66
C LYS A 149 -7.95 -12.35 10.43
N PRO A 150 -9.23 -12.72 10.67
CA PRO A 150 -9.72 -14.06 10.35
C PRO A 150 -9.55 -14.42 8.86
N MET A 151 -9.63 -13.43 7.96
CA MET A 151 -9.41 -13.63 6.53
C MET A 151 -7.97 -13.96 6.19
N LEU A 152 -7.02 -13.38 6.93
CA LEU A 152 -5.58 -13.62 6.75
C LEU A 152 -5.20 -15.01 7.27
N LYS A 153 -5.86 -15.48 8.34
CA LYS A 153 -5.56 -16.74 9.03
C LYS A 153 -5.38 -17.97 8.13
N PRO A 154 -6.28 -18.31 7.20
CA PRO A 154 -6.12 -19.49 6.35
C PRO A 154 -4.92 -19.40 5.40
N PHE A 155 -4.41 -18.21 5.09
CA PHE A 155 -3.31 -18.00 4.15
C PHE A 155 -1.97 -17.71 4.85
N MET A 156 -1.91 -17.77 6.18
CA MET A 156 -0.66 -17.58 6.92
C MET A 156 0.14 -18.88 6.95
N PRO A 157 1.41 -18.89 6.50
CA PRO A 157 2.26 -20.05 6.66
C PRO A 157 2.59 -20.32 8.13
N ASP A 158 2.42 -21.59 8.52
CA ASP A 158 2.73 -22.08 9.87
C ASP A 158 4.18 -21.71 10.26
N ASN A 159 4.35 -21.19 11.48
CA ASN A 159 5.63 -20.82 12.11
C ASN A 159 6.42 -19.65 11.49
N LEU A 160 5.94 -19.01 10.41
CA LEU A 160 6.59 -17.83 9.81
C LEU A 160 5.94 -16.51 10.23
N LEU A 161 4.61 -16.49 10.34
CA LEU A 161 3.83 -15.33 10.76
C LEU A 161 3.10 -15.61 12.06
N ASP A 162 3.16 -14.64 12.97
CA ASP A 162 2.44 -14.66 14.24
C ASP A 162 1.16 -13.81 14.11
N TYR A 163 0.02 -14.43 14.38
CA TYR A 163 -1.30 -13.79 14.25
C TYR A 163 -1.44 -12.52 15.08
N ASP A 164 -0.85 -12.52 16.28
CA ASP A 164 -0.99 -11.43 17.24
C ASP A 164 -0.13 -10.21 16.87
N ARG A 165 0.85 -10.38 15.97
CA ARG A 165 1.79 -9.33 15.55
C ARG A 165 1.39 -8.62 14.27
N ILE A 166 0.36 -9.12 13.59
CA ILE A 166 -0.25 -8.46 12.45
C ILE A 166 -1.22 -7.40 12.99
N HIS A 167 -1.20 -6.22 12.42
CA HIS A 167 -2.15 -5.15 12.69
C HIS A 167 -2.67 -4.61 11.38
N VAL A 168 -3.98 -4.43 11.28
CA VAL A 168 -4.60 -3.87 10.07
C VAL A 168 -4.60 -2.36 10.20
N SER A 169 -3.89 -1.68 9.30
CA SER A 169 -3.70 -0.22 9.40
C SER A 169 -4.63 0.55 8.50
N ASN A 170 -4.97 -0.02 7.33
CA ASN A 170 -5.93 0.61 6.43
C ASN A 170 -6.66 -0.45 5.59
N VAL A 171 -7.90 -0.14 5.20
CA VAL A 171 -8.70 -0.96 4.28
C VAL A 171 -9.32 -0.03 3.25
N HIS A 172 -9.01 -0.25 1.97
CA HIS A 172 -9.64 0.45 0.86
C HIS A 172 -10.95 -0.25 0.50
N ILE A 173 -12.06 0.49 0.62
CA ILE A 173 -13.40 -0.05 0.45
C ILE A 173 -14.11 0.69 -0.69
N PRO A 174 -14.57 -0.03 -1.73
CA PRO A 174 -15.29 0.58 -2.83
C PRO A 174 -16.75 0.85 -2.47
N ASN A 175 -17.39 1.76 -3.21
CA ASN A 175 -18.82 2.03 -3.10
C ASN A 175 -19.57 1.19 -4.13
N LEU A 176 -20.29 0.15 -3.69
CA LEU A 176 -20.94 -0.80 -4.60
C LEU A 176 -22.21 -0.21 -5.24
N LYS A 177 -22.83 0.83 -4.66
CA LYS A 177 -23.99 1.54 -5.22
C LYS A 177 -23.64 2.34 -6.47
N SER A 178 -22.50 3.03 -6.45
CA SER A 178 -22.08 3.89 -7.56
C SER A 178 -21.40 3.11 -8.68
N GLY A 179 -20.88 1.92 -8.39
CA GLY A 179 -19.98 1.18 -9.29
C GLY A 179 -18.62 1.86 -9.50
N ALA A 180 -18.42 3.12 -9.12
CA ALA A 180 -17.15 3.80 -9.36
C ALA A 180 -15.99 3.10 -8.59
N SER A 181 -14.97 2.66 -9.33
CA SER A 181 -13.74 2.01 -8.81
C SER A 181 -13.99 0.80 -7.88
N PRO A 182 -14.37 -0.38 -8.41
CA PRO A 182 -14.70 -1.56 -7.62
C PRO A 182 -13.44 -2.29 -7.13
N TYR A 183 -12.54 -1.59 -6.45
CA TYR A 183 -11.32 -2.19 -5.89
C TYR A 183 -11.40 -2.30 -4.38
N PHE A 184 -11.09 -3.49 -3.87
CA PHE A 184 -10.91 -3.73 -2.45
C PHE A 184 -9.43 -3.89 -2.14
N GLY A 185 -8.94 -3.24 -1.09
CA GLY A 185 -7.54 -3.31 -0.70
C GLY A 185 -7.35 -3.39 0.80
N ILE A 186 -6.30 -4.07 1.22
CA ILE A 186 -5.94 -4.23 2.64
C ILE A 186 -4.48 -3.81 2.81
N GLU A 187 -4.22 -3.02 3.85
CA GLU A 187 -2.89 -2.67 4.33
C GLU A 187 -2.68 -3.21 5.73
N VAL A 188 -1.63 -4.02 5.89
CA VAL A 188 -1.26 -4.61 7.18
C VAL A 188 0.17 -4.26 7.55
N ASN A 189 0.38 -4.12 8.85
CA ASN A 189 1.66 -3.90 9.49
C ASN A 189 2.03 -5.13 10.34
N TYR A 190 3.27 -5.61 10.21
CA TYR A 190 3.80 -6.72 10.98
C TYR A 190 5.02 -6.30 11.77
N ALA A 191 4.94 -6.38 13.10
CA ALA A 191 6.06 -6.06 13.98
C ALA A 191 7.00 -7.26 14.11
N LEU A 192 8.23 -7.12 13.60
CA LEU A 192 9.22 -8.20 13.67
C LEU A 192 9.53 -8.60 15.12
N PRO A 193 9.62 -9.91 15.43
CA PRO A 193 9.88 -10.39 16.79
C PRO A 193 11.29 -10.08 17.29
N ILE A 194 12.24 -9.93 16.36
CA ILE A 194 13.66 -9.75 16.66
C ILE A 194 13.99 -8.26 16.58
N ARG A 195 14.57 -7.71 17.66
CA ARG A 195 15.11 -6.35 17.66
C ARG A 195 16.46 -6.36 16.97
N VAL A 196 16.72 -5.36 16.13
CA VAL A 196 18.06 -5.17 15.56
C VAL A 196 19.08 -5.00 16.68
N PRO A 197 20.20 -5.74 16.66
CA PRO A 197 21.24 -5.57 17.66
C PRO A 197 21.73 -4.11 17.64
N PHE A 198 21.93 -3.53 18.82
CA PHE A 198 22.38 -2.15 19.08
C PHE A 198 21.38 -1.02 18.79
N LEU A 199 20.49 -1.15 17.80
CA LEU A 199 19.51 -0.08 17.50
C LEU A 199 18.30 -0.09 18.44
N ASN A 200 17.96 -1.21 19.08
CA ASN A 200 16.79 -1.34 20.00
C ASN A 200 15.46 -0.79 19.42
N LYS A 201 15.40 -0.59 18.10
CA LYS A 201 14.20 -0.16 17.38
C LYS A 201 13.44 -1.39 16.93
N ARG A 202 12.12 -1.30 16.99
CA ARG A 202 11.22 -2.27 16.38
C ARG A 202 11.15 -1.95 14.89
N ILE A 203 11.30 -2.98 14.06
CA ILE A 203 11.11 -2.86 12.62
C ILE A 203 9.72 -3.39 12.30
N VAL A 204 8.96 -2.60 11.55
CA VAL A 204 7.61 -2.95 11.11
C VAL A 204 7.67 -3.16 9.60
N LEU A 205 7.13 -4.28 9.14
CA LEU A 205 6.95 -4.56 7.73
C LEU A 205 5.53 -4.16 7.34
N GLN A 206 5.39 -3.43 6.23
CA GLN A 206 4.08 -3.07 5.68
C GLN A 206 3.84 -3.88 4.41
N ALA A 207 2.66 -4.47 4.30
CA ALA A 207 2.19 -5.14 3.09
C ALA A 207 0.87 -4.52 2.64
N LYS A 208 0.75 -4.31 1.33
CA LYS A 208 -0.43 -3.75 0.68
C LYS A 208 -0.80 -4.62 -0.51
N ALA A 209 -2.07 -4.99 -0.59
CA ALA A 209 -2.63 -5.61 -1.79
C ALA A 209 -4.00 -5.01 -2.10
N GLN A 210 -4.34 -4.99 -3.38
CA GLN A 210 -5.59 -4.47 -3.90
C GLN A 210 -6.04 -5.35 -5.08
N GLU A 211 -7.33 -5.69 -5.13
CA GLU A 211 -7.92 -6.51 -6.17
C GLU A 211 -9.25 -5.91 -6.64
N ARG A 212 -9.58 -6.13 -7.91
CA ARG A 212 -10.88 -5.75 -8.48
C ARG A 212 -11.95 -6.73 -8.01
N LEU A 213 -13.02 -6.22 -7.41
CA LEU A 213 -14.17 -7.00 -6.99
C LEU A 213 -14.91 -7.57 -8.19
N TRP A 214 -15.34 -8.82 -8.07
CA TRP A 214 -16.25 -9.43 -9.03
C TRP A 214 -17.67 -8.95 -8.73
N ILE A 215 -18.11 -7.82 -9.30
CA ILE A 215 -19.46 -7.26 -9.09
C ILE A 215 -20.24 -7.04 -10.39
N GLY A 216 -19.81 -7.68 -11.48
CA GLY A 216 -20.41 -7.56 -12.81
C GLY A 216 -19.81 -6.44 -13.65
N ASP A 217 -20.53 -6.01 -14.68
CA ASP A 217 -20.11 -4.88 -15.53
C ASP A 217 -20.31 -3.57 -14.77
N THR A 218 -19.21 -2.82 -14.68
CA THR A 218 -19.11 -1.60 -13.89
C THR A 218 -18.87 -0.38 -14.80
N GLY A 219 -18.84 -0.58 -16.13
CA GLY A 219 -18.59 0.51 -17.08
C GLY A 219 -17.16 1.08 -17.06
N GLU A 220 -16.26 0.50 -16.25
CA GLU A 220 -14.86 0.90 -16.06
C GLU A 220 -14.00 0.70 -17.32
N GLY A 221 -14.54 0.06 -18.38
CA GLY A 221 -13.85 -0.27 -19.62
C GLY A 221 -14.31 0.50 -20.87
N GLY A 222 -15.11 1.56 -20.73
CA GLY A 222 -15.50 2.39 -21.88
C GLY A 222 -14.26 2.93 -22.61
N THR A 223 -14.21 2.76 -23.93
CA THR A 223 -13.06 3.12 -24.80
C THR A 223 -12.66 4.59 -24.64
N GLY A 224 -11.79 4.85 -23.68
CA GLY A 224 -10.89 6.00 -23.68
C GLY A 224 -9.81 5.72 -24.70
N SER A 225 -9.97 6.27 -25.91
CA SER A 225 -8.85 6.44 -26.84
C SER A 225 -7.70 7.04 -26.06
N GLY A 226 -6.55 6.35 -26.09
CA GLY A 226 -5.36 6.71 -25.34
C GLY A 226 -4.89 8.11 -25.70
N ASP A 227 -5.31 9.07 -24.88
CA ASP A 227 -4.52 10.24 -24.56
C ASP A 227 -4.35 10.22 -23.04
N GLY A 228 -3.12 10.45 -22.58
CA GLY A 228 -2.68 10.21 -21.20
C GLY A 228 -3.25 11.20 -20.18
N SER A 229 -4.58 11.31 -20.11
CA SER A 229 -5.33 11.93 -19.03
C SER A 229 -5.96 10.80 -18.22
N GLY A 230 -5.35 10.49 -17.07
CA GLY A 230 -5.85 9.46 -16.16
C GLY A 230 -7.19 9.88 -15.58
N THR A 231 -8.29 9.47 -16.19
CA THR A 231 -9.63 9.52 -15.61
C THR A 231 -9.87 8.28 -14.77
N ASN A 232 -9.43 8.30 -13.51
CA ASN A 232 -9.94 7.38 -12.50
C ASN A 232 -11.17 8.03 -11.85
N GLY A 233 -12.35 7.77 -12.44
CA GLY A 233 -13.70 7.77 -11.86
C GLY A 233 -14.29 8.99 -11.12
N ALA A 234 -13.50 9.84 -10.48
CA ALA A 234 -13.98 10.93 -9.62
C ALA A 234 -12.95 12.07 -9.44
N ILE A 235 -11.67 11.83 -9.74
CA ILE A 235 -10.65 12.88 -9.84
C ILE A 235 -10.35 13.05 -11.34
N GLU A 236 -10.88 14.11 -11.93
CA GLU A 236 -10.62 14.47 -13.33
C GLU A 236 -9.37 15.37 -13.38
N LEU A 237 -8.28 14.85 -13.94
CA LEU A 237 -7.07 15.63 -14.17
C LEU A 237 -7.27 16.57 -15.36
N LEU A 238 -7.26 17.88 -15.11
CA LEU A 238 -7.49 18.90 -16.13
C LEU A 238 -6.18 19.46 -16.69
N GLU A 239 -5.19 19.64 -15.83
CA GLU A 239 -3.93 20.24 -16.21
C GLU A 239 -2.77 19.51 -15.52
N LYS A 240 -1.77 19.14 -16.32
CA LYS A 240 -0.53 18.55 -15.84
C LYS A 240 0.66 19.27 -16.46
N PRO A 241 1.79 19.39 -15.74
CA PRO A 241 2.99 20.00 -16.29
C PRO A 241 3.57 19.10 -17.39
N ASN A 242 3.66 19.61 -18.61
CA ASN A 242 4.25 18.90 -19.75
C ASN A 242 5.08 19.83 -20.66
N PRO A 243 6.42 19.89 -20.53
CA PRO A 243 7.26 19.32 -19.48
C PRO A 243 7.41 20.26 -18.26
N ALA A 244 7.64 19.70 -17.08
CA ALA A 244 8.09 20.46 -15.93
C ALA A 244 9.58 20.84 -16.08
N VAL A 245 9.93 22.12 -15.93
CA VAL A 245 11.33 22.56 -16.03
C VAL A 245 11.92 22.71 -14.63
N ALA A 246 13.13 22.18 -14.41
CA ALA A 246 13.84 22.37 -13.14
C ALA A 246 14.00 23.88 -12.80
N SER A 247 13.75 24.27 -11.55
CA SER A 247 13.69 25.67 -11.07
C SER A 247 12.61 26.55 -11.68
N LYS A 248 11.54 25.96 -12.25
CA LYS A 248 10.30 26.66 -12.58
C LYS A 248 9.14 26.12 -11.75
N GLN A 249 8.07 26.91 -11.69
CA GLN A 249 6.81 26.48 -11.10
C GLN A 249 6.15 25.43 -12.01
N ALA A 250 5.65 24.38 -11.39
CA ALA A 250 4.78 23.39 -11.99
C ALA A 250 3.37 23.59 -11.44
N LYS A 251 2.38 23.48 -12.32
CA LYS A 251 0.97 23.66 -12.01
C LYS A 251 0.22 22.37 -12.33
N VAL A 252 -0.63 21.94 -11.39
CA VAL A 252 -1.56 20.82 -11.57
C VAL A 252 -2.95 21.31 -11.21
N LYS A 253 -3.91 21.01 -12.08
CA LYS A 253 -5.32 21.29 -11.85
C LYS A 253 -6.11 20.01 -11.92
N VAL A 254 -6.87 19.74 -10.88
CA VAL A 254 -7.78 18.60 -10.81
C VAL A 254 -9.19 19.09 -10.53
N LYS A 255 -10.17 18.26 -10.89
CA LYS A 255 -11.55 18.44 -10.52
C LYS A 255 -12.02 17.22 -9.73
N VAL A 256 -12.62 17.50 -8.58
CA VAL A 256 -13.16 16.55 -7.61
C VAL A 256 -14.58 16.98 -7.25
N GLU A 257 -15.26 16.24 -6.38
CA GLU A 257 -16.58 16.66 -5.90
C GLU A 257 -16.52 18.04 -5.20
N PRO A 258 -17.47 18.96 -5.48
CA PRO A 258 -17.49 20.28 -4.85
C PRO A 258 -17.49 20.21 -3.32
N GLY A 259 -16.53 20.86 -2.67
CA GLY A 259 -16.35 20.84 -1.22
C GLY A 259 -15.49 19.68 -0.68
N SER A 260 -15.05 18.74 -1.52
CA SER A 260 -14.14 17.67 -1.10
C SER A 260 -12.70 18.18 -0.98
N SER A 261 -11.93 17.58 -0.07
CA SER A 261 -10.50 17.89 0.08
C SER A 261 -9.64 16.82 -0.58
N ALA A 262 -8.53 17.23 -1.19
CA ALA A 262 -7.56 16.33 -1.79
C ALA A 262 -6.12 16.73 -1.43
N GLN A 263 -5.23 15.75 -1.40
CA GLN A 263 -3.82 15.89 -1.11
C GLN A 263 -2.99 15.61 -2.36
N LEU A 264 -2.13 16.56 -2.73
CA LEU A 264 -1.13 16.34 -3.78
C LEU A 264 0.23 15.96 -3.18
N SER A 265 0.75 14.79 -3.58
CA SER A 265 2.08 14.28 -3.21
C SER A 265 2.91 13.99 -4.44
N VAL A 266 4.07 14.63 -4.57
CA VAL A 266 4.98 14.45 -5.72
C VAL A 266 6.17 13.59 -5.30
N TYR A 267 6.55 12.61 -6.12
CA TYR A 267 7.67 11.71 -5.84
C TYR A 267 8.79 11.88 -6.88
N TYR A 268 9.98 12.22 -6.39
CA TYR A 268 11.21 12.30 -7.18
C TYR A 268 12.18 11.17 -6.78
N LYS A 269 13.34 11.08 -7.44
CA LYS A 269 14.42 10.13 -7.08
C LYS A 269 14.81 10.21 -5.60
N SER A 270 14.79 11.41 -5.03
CA SER A 270 15.16 11.69 -3.64
C SER A 270 14.06 11.36 -2.63
N GLY A 271 12.89 10.90 -3.08
CA GLY A 271 11.71 10.66 -2.26
C GLY A 271 10.61 11.70 -2.49
N GLN A 272 9.67 11.77 -1.53
CA GLN A 272 8.53 12.70 -1.58
C GLN A 272 9.00 14.16 -1.52
N SER A 273 8.38 15.00 -2.34
CA SER A 273 8.64 16.44 -2.39
C SER A 273 8.07 17.14 -1.16
N THR A 274 8.87 18.03 -0.57
CA THR A 274 8.51 18.86 0.61
C THR A 274 8.26 20.32 0.22
N ALA A 275 7.94 20.60 -1.05
CA ALA A 275 7.73 21.96 -1.53
C ALA A 275 6.57 22.67 -0.82
N LYS A 276 6.69 23.99 -0.64
CA LYS A 276 5.85 24.84 0.23
C LYS A 276 4.35 24.92 -0.13
N TYR A 277 3.91 24.28 -1.21
CA TYR A 277 2.53 24.34 -1.72
C TYR A 277 2.04 22.96 -2.19
N LEU A 278 2.63 21.90 -1.64
CA LEU A 278 2.15 20.53 -1.80
C LEU A 278 1.46 20.10 -0.50
N GLY A 279 0.35 19.39 -0.62
CA GLY A 279 -0.42 18.94 0.53
C GLY A 279 -1.92 19.00 0.30
N TRP A 280 -2.65 19.08 1.40
CA TRP A 280 -4.11 19.13 1.43
C TRP A 280 -4.64 20.48 0.96
N GLU A 281 -5.61 20.44 0.06
CA GLU A 281 -6.36 21.59 -0.39
C GLU A 281 -7.83 21.21 -0.64
N THR A 282 -8.73 22.17 -0.45
CA THR A 282 -10.18 21.94 -0.54
C THR A 282 -10.70 22.49 -1.85
N ALA A 283 -11.58 21.72 -2.51
CA ALA A 283 -12.19 22.09 -3.78
C ALA A 283 -13.10 23.31 -3.64
N ASP A 284 -13.04 24.17 -4.65
CA ASP A 284 -13.94 25.31 -4.75
C ASP A 284 -15.41 24.89 -4.99
N GLY A 285 -16.33 25.86 -5.04
CA GLY A 285 -17.76 25.61 -5.27
C GLY A 285 -18.08 24.94 -6.62
N ASN A 286 -17.11 24.84 -7.52
CA ASN A 286 -17.23 24.16 -8.82
C ASN A 286 -16.41 22.85 -8.86
N GLY A 287 -15.80 22.43 -7.75
CA GLY A 287 -15.05 21.20 -7.64
C GLY A 287 -13.58 21.29 -8.08
N TYR A 288 -13.02 22.48 -8.31
CA TYR A 288 -11.63 22.60 -8.77
C TYR A 288 -10.64 22.74 -7.62
N ILE A 289 -9.50 22.07 -7.75
CA ILE A 289 -8.31 22.26 -6.91
C ILE A 289 -7.11 22.54 -7.81
N GLU A 290 -6.31 23.54 -7.46
CA GLU A 290 -5.14 23.96 -8.20
C GLU A 290 -3.92 24.06 -7.29
N TRP A 291 -2.89 23.28 -7.58
CA TRP A 291 -1.60 23.36 -6.89
C TRP A 291 -0.53 23.95 -7.78
N GLU A 292 0.26 24.85 -7.20
CA GLU A 292 1.43 25.41 -7.85
C GLU A 292 2.66 25.28 -6.94
N TRP A 293 3.66 24.48 -7.36
CA TRP A 293 4.87 24.26 -6.58
C TRP A 293 6.13 24.52 -7.40
N ASN A 294 7.24 24.83 -6.71
CA ASN A 294 8.53 25.01 -7.35
C ASN A 294 9.26 23.66 -7.49
N VAL A 295 9.69 23.32 -8.70
CA VAL A 295 10.50 22.13 -8.97
C VAL A 295 11.95 22.42 -8.59
N GLY A 296 12.52 21.63 -7.68
CA GLY A 296 13.89 21.82 -7.18
C GLY A 296 14.95 21.92 -8.30
N PHE A 297 16.02 22.68 -8.03
CA PHE A 297 17.14 22.85 -8.98
C PHE A 297 17.88 21.54 -9.27
N ASN A 298 18.04 20.68 -8.26
CA ASN A 298 18.73 19.39 -8.38
C ASN A 298 17.82 18.25 -8.87
N THR A 299 16.59 18.54 -9.31
CA THR A 299 15.69 17.49 -9.79
C THR A 299 16.25 16.86 -11.06
N THR A 300 16.46 15.54 -11.00
CA THR A 300 17.00 14.79 -12.14
C THR A 300 15.99 14.80 -13.29
N PRO A 301 16.40 15.12 -14.53
CA PRO A 301 15.52 15.00 -15.69
C PRO A 301 15.04 13.55 -15.87
N GLY A 302 13.77 13.37 -16.22
CA GLY A 302 13.15 12.06 -16.34
C GLY A 302 11.65 12.09 -16.09
N THR A 303 11.02 10.93 -16.13
CA THR A 303 9.60 10.76 -15.81
C THR A 303 9.45 10.53 -14.31
N TRP A 304 8.68 11.38 -13.66
CA TRP A 304 8.35 11.32 -12.24
C TRP A 304 6.85 11.15 -12.07
N LEU A 305 6.41 10.81 -10.87
CA LEU A 305 5.00 10.58 -10.58
C LEU A 305 4.52 11.56 -9.51
N PHE A 306 3.30 12.05 -9.68
CA PHE A 306 2.56 12.67 -8.61
C PHE A 306 1.30 11.88 -8.32
N VAL A 307 0.87 11.95 -7.08
CA VAL A 307 -0.26 11.23 -6.53
C VAL A 307 -1.23 12.26 -5.99
N VAL A 308 -2.49 12.19 -6.41
CA VAL A 308 -3.58 12.98 -5.80
C VAL A 308 -4.48 12.02 -5.06
N GLU A 309 -4.71 12.29 -3.78
CA GLU A 309 -5.51 11.46 -2.88
C GLU A 309 -6.65 12.29 -2.28
N THR A 310 -7.92 11.91 -2.47
CA THR A 310 -9.05 12.60 -1.83
C THR A 310 -9.27 12.12 -0.40
N ALA A 311 -9.95 12.94 0.41
CA ALA A 311 -10.35 12.57 1.78
C ALA A 311 -11.21 11.30 1.83
N ASP A 312 -11.91 10.98 0.73
CA ASP A 312 -12.71 9.77 0.56
C ASP A 312 -11.87 8.52 0.23
N GLY A 313 -10.54 8.66 0.17
CA GLY A 313 -9.59 7.58 -0.07
C GLY A 313 -9.32 7.24 -1.54
N GLN A 314 -9.87 8.03 -2.49
CA GLN A 314 -9.59 7.81 -3.91
C GLN A 314 -8.21 8.36 -4.27
N ARG A 315 -7.50 7.64 -5.14
CA ARG A 315 -6.13 7.97 -5.50
C ARG A 315 -5.92 7.92 -7.01
N ILE A 316 -5.26 8.94 -7.56
CA ILE A 316 -4.73 8.91 -8.93
C ILE A 316 -3.21 9.05 -8.91
N GLU A 317 -2.55 8.27 -9.77
CA GLU A 317 -1.11 8.38 -10.00
C GLU A 317 -0.88 8.83 -11.43
N VAL A 318 -0.16 9.93 -11.60
CA VAL A 318 0.03 10.54 -12.90
C VAL A 318 1.52 10.73 -13.16
N PRO A 319 2.05 10.13 -14.24
CA PRO A 319 3.41 10.39 -14.65
C PRO A 319 3.52 11.75 -15.35
N PHE A 320 4.59 12.49 -15.06
CA PHE A 320 4.94 13.74 -15.72
C PHE A 320 6.45 13.82 -15.99
N THR A 321 6.81 14.49 -17.09
CA THR A 321 8.21 14.59 -17.52
C THR A 321 8.84 15.85 -16.96
N VAL A 322 10.00 15.71 -16.30
CA VAL A 322 10.86 16.82 -15.89
C VAL A 322 12.05 16.93 -16.83
N VAL A 323 12.35 18.13 -17.30
CA VAL A 323 13.54 18.45 -18.09
C VAL A 323 14.49 19.38 -17.33
N ALA A 324 15.78 19.25 -17.58
CA ALA A 324 16.77 20.20 -17.06
C ALA A 324 16.47 21.60 -17.60
N ARG A 325 16.80 22.62 -16.81
CA ARG A 325 16.84 23.99 -17.32
C ARG A 325 17.87 24.02 -18.45
N SER A 326 17.42 24.25 -19.69
CA SER A 326 18.35 24.54 -20.78
C SER A 326 19.10 25.82 -20.39
N GLY A 327 20.39 25.69 -20.10
CA GLY A 327 21.27 26.84 -20.00
C GLY A 327 21.24 27.57 -21.34
N SER A 328 20.92 28.85 -21.30
CA SER A 328 21.44 29.79 -22.29
C SER A 328 22.93 29.95 -22.06
#